data_AF-A0A2M8ITW8-F1
#
_entry.id   AF-A0A2M8ITW8-F1
#
_cell.length_a   1.000
_cell.length_b   1.000
_cell.length_c   1.000
_cell.angle_alpha   90.00
_cell.angle_beta   90.00
_cell.angle_gamma   90.00
#
_symmetry.space_group_name_H-M   'P 1'
#
loop_
_entity.id
_entity.type
_entity.pdbx_description
1 polymer ?
#
loop_
_entity_poly.entity_id
_entity_poly.type
_entity_poly.pdbx_seq_one_letter_code
_entity_poly.pdbx_strand_id
1 'polypeptide(L)' 'MDLDAYIDAASNAVGLPIAPEYRRGVAGFLQGAADLAALLEQVPLDDAELVLAPVFRLPGSDDG' A
#
# COMPACT_ATOMS: atom_id res chain seq x y z
N MET A 1 7.80 -11.09 -6.60
CA MET A 1 8.31 -10.08 -5.64
C MET A 1 9.34 -10.76 -4.77
N ASP A 2 10.51 -10.16 -4.57
CA ASP A 2 11.45 -10.60 -3.52
C ASP A 2 11.08 -9.86 -2.23
N LEU A 3 10.51 -10.60 -1.28
CA LEU A 3 10.01 -10.02 -0.03
C LEU A 3 11.13 -9.55 0.89
N ASP A 4 12.26 -10.26 0.92
CA ASP A 4 13.37 -9.90 1.82
C ASP A 4 14.04 -8.61 1.34
N ALA A 5 14.30 -8.52 0.03
CA ALA A 5 14.83 -7.28 -0.57
C ALA A 5 13.87 -6.09 -0.40
N TYR A 6 12.56 -6.34 -0.53
CA TYR A 6 11.56 -5.30 -0.31
C TYR A 6 11.49 -4.86 1.16
N ILE A 7 11.52 -5.81 2.10
CA ILE A 7 11.55 -5.52 3.53
C ILE A 7 12.77 -4.65 3.87
N ASP A 8 13.95 -4.99 3.37
CA ASP A 8 15.17 -4.21 3.60
C ASP A 8 15.05 -2.79 3.06
N ALA A 9 14.57 -2.62 1.83
CA ALA A 9 14.40 -1.31 1.22
C ALA A 9 13.33 -0.46 1.94
N ALA A 10 12.16 -1.03 2.20
CA ALA A 10 11.03 -0.32 2.78
C ALA A 10 11.27 0.04 4.25
N SER A 11 11.79 -0.89 5.05
CA SER A 11 12.10 -0.64 6.47
C SER A 11 13.14 0.46 6.64
N ASN A 12 14.16 0.48 5.77
CA ASN A 12 15.15 1.55 5.75
C ASN A 12 14.52 2.89 5.33
N ALA A 13 13.67 2.90 4.30
CA ALA A 13 13.04 4.13 3.81
C ALA A 13 12.16 4.84 4.86
N VAL A 14 11.50 4.07 5.73
CA VAL A 14 10.62 4.61 6.78
C VAL A 14 11.29 4.69 8.16
N GLY A 15 12.57 4.33 8.26
CA GLY A 15 13.32 4.36 9.53
C GLY A 15 12.82 3.37 10.59
N LEU A 16 12.25 2.24 10.18
CA LEU A 16 11.68 1.23 11.08
C LEU A 16 12.42 -0.11 10.95
N PRO A 17 13.56 -0.31 11.65
CA PRO A 17 14.33 -1.54 11.53
C PRO A 17 13.55 -2.75 12.05
N ILE A 18 13.64 -3.87 11.34
CA ILE A 18 12.96 -5.12 11.70
C ILE A 18 13.96 -6.08 12.32
N ALA A 19 13.72 -6.45 13.58
CA ALA A 19 14.53 -7.43 14.28
C ALA A 19 14.44 -8.82 13.60
N PRO A 20 15.52 -9.62 13.57
CA PRO A 20 15.54 -10.91 12.87
C PRO A 20 14.40 -11.85 13.24
N GLU A 21 14.00 -11.89 14.51
CA GLU A 21 12.91 -12.72 15.04
C GLU A 21 11.53 -12.38 14.45
N TYR A 22 11.33 -11.14 13.97
CA TYR A 22 10.06 -10.70 13.39
C TYR A 22 10.01 -10.83 11.87
N ARG A 23 11.16 -11.04 11.19
CA ARG A 23 11.24 -11.07 9.72
C ARG A 23 10.25 -12.03 9.09
N ARG A 24 10.18 -13.26 9.61
CA ARG A 24 9.26 -14.28 9.08
C ARG A 24 7.79 -13.85 9.15
N GLY A 25 7.41 -13.20 10.26
CA GLY A 25 6.05 -12.71 10.45
C GLY A 25 5.73 -11.56 9.49
N VAL A 26 6.66 -10.62 9.35
CA VAL A 26 6.52 -9.49 8.42
C VAL A 26 6.41 -9.96 6.97
N ALA A 27 7.27 -10.88 6.55
CA ALA A 27 7.20 -11.45 5.20
C ALA A 27 5.86 -12.15 4.94
N GLY A 28 5.35 -12.92 5.91
CA GLY A 28 4.04 -13.56 5.79
C GLY A 28 2.88 -12.56 5.66
N PHE A 29 2.91 -11.48 6.44
CA PHE A 29 1.90 -10.43 6.34
C PHE A 29 1.96 -9.69 5.00
N LEU A 30 3.17 -9.33 4.54
CA LEU A 30 3.37 -8.67 3.25
C LEU A 30 2.95 -9.54 2.08
N GLN A 31 3.16 -10.85 2.15
CA GLN A 31 2.66 -11.78 1.14
C GLN A 31 1.12 -11.72 1.06
N GLY A 32 0.42 -11.81 2.20
CA GLY A 32 -1.05 -11.73 2.20
C GLY A 32 -1.56 -10.37 1.71
N ALA A 33 -0.85 -9.28 2.02
CA ALA A 33 -1.17 -7.97 1.49
C ALA A 33 -0.95 -7.89 -0.04
N ALA A 34 0.11 -8.50 -0.56
CA ALA A 34 0.37 -8.59 -2.00
C ALA A 34 -0.71 -9.41 -2.72
N ASP A 35 -1.16 -10.51 -2.11
CA ASP A 35 -2.25 -11.32 -2.66
C ASP A 35 -3.56 -10.52 -2.73
N LEU A 36 -3.87 -9.73 -1.70
CA LEU A 36 -5.02 -8.82 -1.71
C LEU A 36 -4.86 -7.72 -2.77
N ALA A 37 -3.69 -7.09 -2.88
CA ALA A 37 -3.43 -6.08 -3.88
C ALA A 37 -3.63 -6.64 -5.31
N ALA A 38 -3.14 -7.85 -5.58
CA ALA A 38 -3.34 -8.53 -6.86
C ALA A 38 -4.83 -8.82 -7.17
N LEU A 39 -5.67 -9.03 -6.15
CA LEU A 39 -7.12 -9.12 -6.34
C LEU A 39 -7.73 -7.77 -6.68
N LEU A 40 -7.29 -6.69 -6.04
CA LEU A 40 -7.80 -5.33 -6.29
C LEU A 40 -7.40 -4.81 -7.67
N GLU A 41 -6.18 -5.09 -8.14
CA GLU A 41 -5.69 -4.69 -9.47
C GLU A 41 -6.48 -5.31 -10.64
N GLN A 42 -7.26 -6.36 -10.39
CA GLN A 42 -8.13 -6.97 -11.39
C GLN A 42 -9.43 -6.19 -11.60
N VAL A 43 -9.78 -5.28 -10.70
CA VAL A 43 -10.98 -4.46 -10.82
C VAL A 43 -10.67 -3.30 -11.79
N PRO A 44 -11.39 -3.17 -12.91
CA PRO A 44 -11.19 -2.05 -13.82
C PRO A 44 -11.53 -0.75 -13.11
N LEU A 45 -10.60 0.20 -13.16
CA LEU A 45 -10.80 1.56 -12.68
C LEU A 45 -11.06 2.45 -13.89
N ASP A 46 -12.24 3.07 -13.94
CA ASP A 46 -12.52 4.15 -14.88
C ASP A 46 -12.02 5.45 -14.25
N ASP A 47 -11.10 6.14 -14.91
CA ASP A 47 -10.56 7.43 -14.44
C ASP A 47 -11.66 8.49 -14.25
N ALA A 48 -12.82 8.35 -14.91
CA ALA A 48 -14.00 9.19 -14.71
C ALA A 48 -14.80 8.86 -13.43
N GLU A 49 -14.64 7.65 -12.87
CA GLU A 49 -15.30 7.18 -11.64
C GLU A 49 -14.34 7.04 -10.44
N LEU A 50 -13.07 7.43 -10.56
CA LEU A 50 -12.09 7.49 -9.47
C LEU A 50 -12.41 8.62 -8.46
N VAL A 51 -13.60 8.59 -7.87
CA VAL A 51 -13.93 9.38 -6.70
C VAL A 51 -13.25 8.71 -5.52
N LEU A 52 -12.09 9.25 -5.11
CA LEU A 52 -11.47 8.89 -3.84
C LEU A 52 -12.54 8.91 -2.73
N ALA A 53 -12.50 7.90 -1.84
CA ALA A 53 -13.27 7.88 -0.60
C ALA A 53 -13.23 9.28 0.07
N PRO A 54 -14.31 9.73 0.75
CA PRO A 54 -14.59 11.13 1.03
C PRO A 54 -13.32 11.94 1.34
N VAL A 55 -12.89 12.69 0.33
CA VAL A 55 -11.72 13.57 0.44
C VAL A 55 -12.14 14.82 1.18
N PHE A 56 -11.24 15.31 2.04
CA PHE A 56 -11.38 16.64 2.61
C PHE A 56 -11.41 17.66 1.45
N ARG A 57 -12.53 18.36 1.29
CA ARG A 57 -12.63 19.52 0.40
C ARG A 57 -12.48 20.78 1.24
N LEU A 58 -11.58 21.67 0.83
CA LEU A 58 -11.45 22.97 1.45
C LEU A 58 -12.78 23.72 1.23
N PRO A 59 -13.42 24.29 2.26
CA PRO A 59 -14.64 25.06 2.06
C PRO A 59 -14.39 26.24 1.11
N GLY A 60 -15.05 26.24 -0.06
CA GLY A 60 -14.98 27.33 -1.04
C GLY A 60 -14.04 27.09 -2.24
N SER A 61 -13.42 25.92 -2.38
CA SER A 61 -12.82 25.52 -3.67
C SER A 61 -13.93 25.00 -4.58
N ASP A 62 -14.48 25.87 -5.43
CA ASP A 62 -15.23 25.45 -6.61
C ASP A 62 -14.26 24.78 -7.58
N ASP A 63 -14.32 23.46 -7.67
CA ASP A 63 -13.84 22.76 -8.85
C ASP A 63 -15.05 22.70 -9.79
N GLY A 64 -15.04 23.56 -10.81
CA GLY A 64 -16.12 23.69 -11.80
C GLY A 64 -16.33 22.45 -12.66
#